data_AF-A0A1H3TDR3-F1
#
_entry.id   AF-A0A1H3TDR3-F1
#
_cell.length_a   1.000
_cell.length_b   1.000
_cell.length_c   1.000
_cell.angle_alpha   90.00
_cell.angle_beta   90.00
_cell.angle_gamma   90.00
#
_symmetry.space_group_name_H-M   'P 1'
#
loop_
_entity.id
_entity.type
_entity.pdbx_description
1 polymer ?
#
loop_
_entity_poly.entity_id
_entity_poly.type
_entity_poly.pdbx_seq_one_letter_code
_entity_poly.pdbx_strand_id
1 'polypeptide(L)'
;MHIPPHNNQNKPIVDIDNPTVPLNYFNIVKLKQGETFDYRVPGYETCIVPATGTITVDVAGETYKDLGLRRVDVFEGDPEGCYVPTDTAARITCRSDAAEVFIAGAKYDEVLKPFEVRAKDLDKVQYGSDDTKTHRRIAHILGAGYHDRVGRLLVSELFTVGQGGWSGFPSHKHDTDRKDGDEIIETRHDETYNFRFKPNYGSGVQMLQREDNKPGDAYHIMDGSTICLDKGYHPCAVLPGYEMYYFTILGGLSQRSLKQYFQPTHAEQLHTIPGIMDMVAKFK
;
A
#
# COMPACT_ATOMS: atom_id res chain seq x y z
N MET A 1 -12.27 3.81 -9.94
CA MET A 1 -11.80 4.41 -8.68
C MET A 1 -12.13 3.52 -7.49
N HIS A 2 -13.37 3.46 -7.00
CA HIS A 2 -13.76 2.50 -5.94
C HIS A 2 -14.22 1.17 -6.53
N ILE A 3 -13.61 0.09 -6.05
CA ILE A 3 -13.98 -1.30 -6.35
C ILE A 3 -14.55 -1.89 -5.05
N PRO A 4 -15.87 -2.18 -5.00
CA PRO A 4 -16.49 -2.80 -3.83
C PRO A 4 -15.89 -4.18 -3.51
N PRO A 5 -15.98 -4.63 -2.24
CA PRO A 5 -15.54 -5.97 -1.88
C PRO A 5 -16.31 -7.02 -2.66
N HIS A 6 -15.58 -7.99 -3.21
CA HIS A 6 -16.14 -9.09 -3.97
C HIS A 6 -15.19 -10.29 -3.92
N ASN A 7 -15.68 -11.47 -4.30
CA ASN A 7 -14.80 -12.60 -4.57
C ASN A 7 -14.19 -12.43 -5.96
N ASN A 8 -12.91 -12.04 -6.01
CA ASN A 8 -12.16 -11.86 -7.25
C ASN A 8 -11.74 -13.18 -7.91
N GLN A 9 -12.05 -14.35 -7.30
CA GLN A 9 -11.71 -15.67 -7.84
C GLN A 9 -10.20 -15.83 -8.12
N ASN A 10 -9.36 -15.23 -7.26
CA ASN A 10 -7.91 -15.14 -7.42
C ASN A 10 -7.44 -14.45 -8.73
N LYS A 11 -8.33 -13.73 -9.42
CA LYS A 11 -7.99 -12.85 -10.56
C LYS A 11 -7.64 -11.45 -10.07
N PRO A 12 -6.75 -10.72 -10.78
CA PRO A 12 -6.35 -9.38 -10.37
C PRO A 12 -7.57 -8.45 -10.18
N ILE A 13 -7.55 -7.71 -9.08
CA ILE A 13 -8.52 -6.65 -8.78
C ILE A 13 -8.15 -5.39 -9.56
N VAL A 14 -6.84 -5.11 -9.66
CA VAL A 14 -6.26 -4.09 -10.52
C VAL A 14 -5.27 -4.82 -11.43
N ASP A 15 -5.65 -5.00 -12.70
CA ASP A 15 -4.81 -5.67 -13.69
C ASP A 15 -3.82 -4.70 -14.34
N ILE A 16 -2.88 -5.24 -15.11
CA ILE A 16 -1.95 -4.45 -15.92
C ILE A 16 -2.70 -3.50 -16.86
N ASP A 17 -2.09 -2.36 -17.17
CA ASP A 17 -2.68 -1.31 -18.01
C ASP A 17 -4.06 -0.84 -17.51
N ASN A 18 -4.31 -0.90 -16.20
CA ASN A 18 -5.54 -0.38 -15.61
C ASN A 18 -5.79 1.07 -16.07
N PRO A 19 -7.01 1.42 -16.52
CA PRO A 19 -7.27 2.74 -17.10
C PRO A 19 -7.21 3.89 -16.09
N THR A 20 -7.23 3.60 -14.79
CA THR A 20 -7.11 4.61 -13.72
C THR A 20 -5.70 4.68 -13.16
N VAL A 21 -5.08 3.53 -12.88
CA VAL A 21 -3.76 3.42 -12.25
C VAL A 21 -2.84 2.51 -13.08
N PRO A 22 -2.47 2.91 -14.31
CA PRO A 22 -1.71 2.05 -15.22
C PRO A 22 -0.33 1.66 -14.68
N LEU A 23 0.22 2.35 -13.68
CA LEU A 23 1.49 1.98 -13.07
C LEU A 23 1.36 0.90 -12.01
N ASN A 24 0.16 0.57 -11.54
CA ASN A 24 -0.06 -0.38 -10.44
C ASN A 24 -0.69 -1.70 -10.91
N TYR A 25 -0.40 -2.75 -10.16
CA TYR A 25 -1.07 -4.05 -10.22
C TYR A 25 -1.47 -4.48 -8.80
N PHE A 26 -2.62 -5.12 -8.64
CA PHE A 26 -3.06 -5.67 -7.36
C PHE A 26 -3.93 -6.92 -7.52
N ASN A 27 -3.56 -7.98 -6.80
CA ASN A 27 -4.37 -9.18 -6.66
C ASN A 27 -4.45 -9.63 -5.19
N ILE A 28 -5.58 -10.24 -4.83
CA ILE A 28 -5.76 -10.96 -3.57
C ILE A 28 -5.98 -12.43 -3.92
N VAL A 29 -5.13 -13.29 -3.37
CA VAL A 29 -5.19 -14.74 -3.61
C VAL A 29 -5.52 -15.43 -2.30
N LYS A 30 -6.54 -16.28 -2.32
CA LYS A 30 -6.93 -17.14 -1.19
C LYS A 30 -6.56 -18.57 -1.49
N LEU A 31 -5.84 -19.21 -0.57
CA LEU A 31 -5.33 -20.57 -0.69
C LEU A 31 -5.65 -21.37 0.58
N LYS A 32 -5.84 -22.68 0.42
CA LYS A 32 -5.86 -23.67 1.49
C LYS A 32 -4.51 -24.37 1.58
N GLN A 33 -4.27 -25.07 2.69
CA GLN A 33 -3.04 -25.83 2.92
C GLN A 33 -2.65 -26.70 1.72
N GLY A 34 -1.41 -26.53 1.24
CA GLY A 34 -0.86 -27.28 0.12
C GLY A 34 -1.28 -26.79 -1.27
N GLU A 35 -2.29 -25.91 -1.38
CA GLU A 35 -2.63 -25.28 -2.66
C GLU A 35 -1.53 -24.32 -3.09
N THR A 36 -1.36 -24.24 -4.41
CA THR A 36 -0.38 -23.37 -5.06
C THR A 36 -1.06 -22.36 -5.96
N PHE A 37 -0.43 -21.19 -6.10
CA PHE A 37 -0.79 -20.19 -7.10
C PHE A 37 0.46 -19.78 -7.87
N ASP A 38 0.46 -20.10 -9.16
CA ASP A 38 1.49 -19.72 -10.11
C ASP A 38 1.08 -18.44 -10.83
N TYR A 39 1.99 -17.47 -10.91
CA TYR A 39 1.72 -16.24 -11.66
C TYR A 39 2.99 -15.63 -12.26
N ARG A 40 2.78 -14.75 -13.23
CA ARG A 40 3.77 -13.89 -13.89
C ARG A 40 3.05 -12.65 -14.38
N VAL A 41 3.61 -11.47 -14.15
CA VAL A 41 3.00 -10.19 -14.57
C VAL A 41 3.92 -9.49 -15.56
N PRO A 42 3.67 -9.56 -16.87
CA PRO A 42 4.54 -8.97 -17.88
C PRO A 42 4.69 -7.46 -17.71
N GLY A 43 5.93 -6.96 -17.65
CA GLY A 43 6.24 -5.53 -17.52
C GLY A 43 6.05 -4.94 -16.11
N TYR A 44 5.78 -5.77 -15.11
CA TYR A 44 5.63 -5.34 -13.72
C TYR A 44 6.53 -6.15 -12.80
N GLU A 45 7.17 -5.46 -11.87
CA GLU A 45 7.72 -6.07 -10.65
C GLU A 45 6.60 -6.26 -9.63
N THR A 46 6.71 -7.23 -8.73
CA THR A 46 5.68 -7.49 -7.71
C THR A 46 6.24 -7.72 -6.31
N CYS A 47 5.37 -7.59 -5.31
CA CYS A 47 5.63 -7.95 -3.93
C CYS A 47 4.51 -8.85 -3.41
N ILE A 48 4.87 -10.06 -2.98
CA ILE A 48 3.96 -11.03 -2.37
C ILE A 48 3.96 -10.80 -0.86
N VAL A 49 2.80 -10.54 -0.27
CA VAL A 49 2.63 -10.22 1.16
C VAL A 49 1.50 -11.08 1.74
N PRO A 50 1.78 -12.04 2.63
CA PRO A 50 0.74 -12.76 3.35
C PRO A 50 0.00 -11.80 4.29
N ALA A 51 -1.25 -11.49 3.98
CA ALA A 51 -2.11 -10.73 4.87
C ALA A 51 -2.49 -11.57 6.10
N THR A 52 -2.76 -12.86 5.87
CA THR A 52 -2.91 -13.90 6.88
C THR A 52 -2.37 -15.23 6.36
N GLY A 53 -2.05 -16.13 7.30
CA GLY A 53 -1.46 -17.43 7.01
C GLY A 53 0.04 -17.36 6.76
N THR A 54 0.59 -18.52 6.45
CA THR A 54 2.02 -18.73 6.20
C THR A 54 2.20 -19.39 4.85
N ILE A 55 3.12 -18.88 4.04
CA ILE A 55 3.37 -19.35 2.67
C ILE A 55 4.86 -19.66 2.44
N THR A 56 5.12 -20.39 1.37
CA THR A 56 6.44 -20.47 0.73
C THR A 56 6.36 -19.85 -0.65
N VAL A 57 7.38 -19.10 -1.04
CA VAL A 57 7.51 -18.48 -2.36
C VAL A 57 8.71 -19.09 -3.08
N ASP A 58 8.50 -19.61 -4.29
CA ASP A 58 9.56 -20.00 -5.21
C ASP A 58 9.63 -18.99 -6.37
N VAL A 59 10.80 -18.41 -6.61
CA VAL A 59 11.01 -17.36 -7.63
C VAL A 59 12.45 -17.36 -8.14
N ALA A 60 12.63 -17.37 -9.45
CA ALA A 60 13.95 -17.33 -10.10
C ALA A 60 15.01 -18.31 -9.55
N GLY A 61 14.57 -19.50 -9.11
CA GLY A 61 15.45 -20.53 -8.52
C GLY A 61 15.72 -20.38 -7.02
N GLU A 62 15.22 -19.32 -6.39
CA GLU A 62 15.26 -19.10 -4.94
C GLU A 62 13.96 -19.59 -4.28
N THR A 63 14.06 -20.03 -3.02
CA THR A 63 12.90 -20.46 -2.21
C THR A 63 12.92 -19.72 -0.87
N TYR A 64 11.88 -18.94 -0.61
CA TYR A 64 11.65 -18.24 0.67
C TYR A 64 10.53 -18.94 1.44
N LYS A 65 10.89 -19.64 2.52
CA LYS A 65 9.96 -20.46 3.30
C LYS A 65 9.35 -19.69 4.45
N ASP A 66 8.20 -20.15 4.93
CA ASP A 66 7.59 -19.67 6.17
C ASP A 66 7.44 -18.15 6.26
N LEU A 67 7.00 -17.51 5.16
CA LEU A 67 6.64 -16.10 5.12
C LEU A 67 5.23 -15.92 5.69
N GLY A 68 5.06 -14.98 6.61
CA GLY A 68 3.76 -14.61 7.18
C GLY A 68 3.58 -15.09 8.62
N LEU A 69 3.29 -14.12 9.50
CA LEU A 69 3.22 -14.31 10.95
C LEU A 69 1.79 -14.29 11.50
N ARG A 70 0.84 -13.72 10.75
CA ARG A 70 -0.53 -13.44 11.18
C ARG A 70 -1.44 -14.61 10.89
N ARG A 71 -2.35 -14.95 11.81
CA ARG A 71 -3.24 -16.11 11.64
C ARG A 71 -4.68 -15.70 11.38
N VAL A 72 -5.19 -14.71 12.10
CA VAL A 72 -6.61 -14.32 12.06
C VAL A 72 -6.83 -13.11 11.15
N ASP A 73 -6.12 -12.02 11.38
CA ASP A 73 -6.33 -10.76 10.69
C ASP A 73 -5.02 -9.94 10.56
N VAL A 74 -5.08 -8.86 9.78
CA VAL A 74 -3.96 -7.94 9.52
C VAL A 74 -3.50 -7.17 10.77
N PHE A 75 -4.25 -7.20 11.88
CA PHE A 75 -3.97 -6.47 13.12
C PHE A 75 -3.11 -7.28 14.11
N GLU A 76 -2.86 -8.58 13.90
CA GLU A 76 -2.17 -9.46 14.86
C GLU A 76 -0.63 -9.36 14.90
N GLY A 77 0.02 -8.65 13.98
CA GLY A 77 1.48 -8.62 13.94
C GLY A 77 2.07 -7.79 12.80
N ASP A 78 3.37 -7.91 12.59
CA ASP A 78 4.10 -7.26 11.49
C ASP A 78 3.98 -8.07 10.17
N PRO A 79 3.99 -7.41 9.00
CA PRO A 79 3.98 -8.10 7.72
C PRO A 79 5.34 -8.72 7.39
N GLU A 80 5.31 -9.69 6.49
CA GLU A 80 6.48 -10.17 5.77
C GLU A 80 6.18 -10.19 4.28
N GLY A 81 7.19 -10.31 3.43
CA GLY A 81 6.93 -10.40 2.00
C GLY A 81 8.09 -10.91 1.18
N CYS A 82 7.86 -11.00 -0.13
CA CYS A 82 8.87 -11.37 -1.11
C CYS A 82 8.76 -10.44 -2.31
N TYR A 83 9.87 -9.80 -2.66
CA TYR A 83 10.02 -9.07 -3.90
C TYR A 83 10.28 -10.04 -5.05
N VAL A 84 9.49 -9.89 -6.12
CA VAL A 84 9.56 -10.67 -7.35
C VAL A 84 9.92 -9.70 -8.49
N PRO A 85 11.04 -9.95 -9.20
CA PRO A 85 11.47 -9.06 -10.28
C PRO A 85 10.48 -8.98 -11.44
N THR A 86 10.62 -7.94 -12.25
CA THR A 86 9.85 -7.72 -13.48
C THR A 86 9.70 -8.99 -14.30
N ASP A 87 8.46 -9.28 -14.71
CA ASP A 87 8.13 -10.36 -15.65
C ASP A 87 8.71 -11.73 -15.25
N THR A 88 8.87 -11.97 -13.94
CA THR A 88 9.42 -13.20 -13.39
C THR A 88 8.29 -14.10 -12.90
N ALA A 89 8.35 -15.40 -13.26
CA ALA A 89 7.42 -16.38 -12.74
C ALA A 89 7.68 -16.65 -11.26
N ALA A 90 6.61 -16.64 -10.47
CA ALA A 90 6.64 -16.97 -9.06
C ALA A 90 5.52 -17.95 -8.70
N ARG A 91 5.82 -18.85 -7.75
CA ARG A 91 4.87 -19.79 -7.17
C ARG A 91 4.68 -19.50 -5.70
N ILE A 92 3.44 -19.37 -5.27
CA ILE A 92 3.05 -19.28 -3.87
C ILE A 92 2.50 -20.64 -3.45
N THR A 93 2.96 -21.18 -2.32
CA THR A 93 2.44 -22.42 -1.72
C THR A 93 1.95 -22.13 -0.30
N CYS A 94 0.69 -22.44 0.00
CA CYS A 94 0.15 -22.27 1.36
C CYS A 94 0.64 -23.36 2.31
N ARG A 95 1.15 -22.96 3.49
CA ARG A 95 1.69 -23.86 4.53
C ARG A 95 0.75 -24.01 5.71
N SER A 96 0.04 -22.95 6.06
CA SER A 96 -1.05 -22.95 7.06
C SER A 96 -2.34 -23.53 6.48
N ASP A 97 -3.35 -23.73 7.34
CA ASP A 97 -4.69 -24.21 6.97
C ASP A 97 -5.32 -23.39 5.84
N ALA A 98 -5.15 -22.07 5.92
CA ALA A 98 -5.50 -21.10 4.88
C ALA A 98 -4.53 -19.92 4.87
N ALA A 99 -4.45 -19.22 3.75
CA ALA A 99 -3.74 -17.95 3.60
C ALA A 99 -4.52 -16.99 2.68
N GLU A 100 -4.56 -15.71 3.06
CA GLU A 100 -4.91 -14.59 2.18
C GLU A 100 -3.61 -13.86 1.83
N VAL A 101 -3.30 -13.76 0.54
CA VAL A 101 -2.02 -13.23 0.05
C VAL A 101 -2.28 -12.05 -0.87
N PHE A 102 -1.66 -10.93 -0.58
CA PHE A 102 -1.66 -9.74 -1.42
C PHE A 102 -0.49 -9.79 -2.39
N ILE A 103 -0.76 -9.51 -3.66
CA ILE A 103 0.28 -9.35 -4.69
C ILE A 103 0.18 -7.92 -5.18
N ALA A 104 1.07 -7.06 -4.69
CA ALA A 104 1.24 -5.69 -5.17
C ALA A 104 2.17 -5.69 -6.37
N GLY A 105 2.00 -4.76 -7.30
CA GLY A 105 2.99 -4.58 -8.37
C GLY A 105 3.06 -3.15 -8.89
N ALA A 106 4.20 -2.83 -9.50
CA ALA A 106 4.40 -1.59 -10.22
C ALA A 106 5.07 -1.84 -11.57
N LYS A 107 4.79 -0.97 -12.54
CA LYS A 107 5.40 -1.03 -13.87
C LYS A 107 6.89 -0.72 -13.78
N TYR A 108 7.72 -1.61 -14.30
CA TYR A 108 9.17 -1.44 -14.33
C TYR A 108 9.76 -2.30 -15.44
N ASP A 109 10.83 -1.83 -16.08
CA ASP A 109 11.36 -2.43 -17.31
C ASP A 109 12.59 -3.32 -17.07
N GLU A 110 13.28 -3.15 -15.94
CA GLU A 110 14.50 -3.90 -15.63
C GLU A 110 14.21 -5.12 -14.75
N VAL A 111 15.02 -6.16 -14.91
CA VAL A 111 14.93 -7.39 -14.12
C VAL A 111 15.99 -7.34 -13.01
N LEU A 112 15.52 -7.16 -11.77
CA LEU A 112 16.35 -7.16 -10.56
C LEU A 112 16.48 -8.57 -9.95
N LYS A 113 16.95 -8.67 -8.71
CA LYS A 113 17.07 -9.95 -7.98
C LYS A 113 15.95 -10.11 -6.95
N PRO A 114 15.35 -11.31 -6.82
CA PRO A 114 14.35 -11.54 -5.80
C PRO A 114 14.95 -11.49 -4.39
N PHE A 115 14.10 -11.21 -3.40
CA PHE A 115 14.47 -11.30 -1.99
C PHE A 115 13.24 -11.38 -1.07
N GLU A 116 13.43 -11.87 0.14
CA GLU A 116 12.45 -11.79 1.21
C GLU A 116 12.63 -10.55 2.09
N VAL A 117 11.52 -10.08 2.65
CA VAL A 117 11.44 -9.05 3.69
C VAL A 117 10.86 -9.72 4.93
N ARG A 118 11.61 -9.70 6.04
CA ARG A 118 11.16 -10.24 7.32
C ARG A 118 10.77 -9.12 8.26
N ALA A 119 9.99 -9.46 9.30
CA ALA A 119 9.52 -8.47 10.27
C ALA A 119 10.66 -7.65 10.93
N LYS A 120 11.83 -8.27 11.11
CA LYS A 120 13.05 -7.61 11.64
C LYS A 120 13.66 -6.56 10.71
N ASP A 121 13.35 -6.62 9.41
CA ASP A 121 13.93 -5.76 8.38
C ASP A 121 13.02 -4.55 8.06
N LEU A 122 11.83 -4.50 8.66
CA LEU A 122 10.84 -3.44 8.40
C LEU A 122 11.27 -2.09 8.94
N ASP A 123 11.10 -1.05 8.12
CA ASP A 123 11.08 0.33 8.61
C ASP A 123 9.69 0.66 9.12
N LYS A 124 9.60 0.92 10.44
CA LYS A 124 8.35 1.20 11.13
C LYS A 124 8.31 2.66 11.55
N VAL A 125 7.19 3.31 11.25
CA VAL A 125 6.95 4.72 11.58
C VAL A 125 5.66 4.83 12.37
N GLN A 126 5.66 5.63 13.43
CA GLN A 126 4.45 5.95 14.18
C GLN A 126 4.48 7.44 14.55
N TYR A 127 3.40 8.15 14.26
CA TYR A 127 3.28 9.60 14.47
C TYR A 127 1.82 10.01 14.65
N GLY A 128 1.57 11.29 14.95
CA GLY A 128 0.25 11.81 15.28
C GLY A 128 -0.20 11.39 16.68
N SER A 129 -1.46 11.69 17.01
CA SER A 129 -2.03 11.35 18.32
C SER A 129 -3.54 11.13 18.27
N ASP A 130 -4.07 10.47 19.30
CA ASP A 130 -5.51 10.25 19.45
C ASP A 130 -6.28 11.58 19.66
N ASP A 131 -5.62 12.59 20.22
CA ASP A 131 -6.17 13.94 20.43
C ASP A 131 -6.35 14.68 19.11
N THR A 132 -5.35 14.57 18.22
CA THR A 132 -5.39 15.16 16.87
C THR A 132 -6.19 14.31 15.89
N LYS A 133 -6.55 13.08 16.28
CA LYS A 133 -7.21 12.07 15.44
C LYS A 133 -6.37 11.66 14.23
N THR A 134 -5.06 11.90 14.23
CA THR A 134 -4.15 11.55 13.11
C THR A 134 -3.13 10.47 13.49
N HIS A 135 -3.37 9.74 14.58
CA HIS A 135 -2.47 8.69 15.04
C HIS A 135 -2.35 7.58 14.00
N ARG A 136 -1.14 7.40 13.47
CA ARG A 136 -0.85 6.42 12.42
C ARG A 136 0.34 5.57 12.78
N ARG A 137 0.24 4.28 12.47
CA ARG A 137 1.36 3.33 12.46
C ARG A 137 1.53 2.82 11.04
N ILE A 138 2.76 2.83 10.55
CA ILE A 138 3.12 2.43 9.20
C ILE A 138 4.23 1.38 9.28
N ALA A 139 4.10 0.31 8.50
CA ALA A 139 5.15 -0.65 8.23
C ALA A 139 5.48 -0.62 6.74
N HIS A 140 6.67 -0.13 6.39
CA HIS A 140 7.14 -0.11 5.02
C HIS A 140 7.76 -1.47 4.66
N ILE A 141 7.06 -2.26 3.86
CA ILE A 141 7.54 -3.58 3.40
C ILE A 141 8.62 -3.37 2.33
N LEU A 142 8.34 -2.54 1.32
CA LEU A 142 9.31 -2.09 0.34
C LEU A 142 9.56 -0.58 0.51
N GLY A 143 10.18 -0.21 1.63
CA GLY A 143 10.51 1.18 1.99
C GLY A 143 11.83 1.71 1.40
N ALA A 144 12.31 2.83 1.94
CA ALA A 144 13.51 3.51 1.46
C ALA A 144 14.78 2.63 1.52
N GLY A 145 14.89 1.74 2.52
CA GLY A 145 16.04 0.84 2.69
C GLY A 145 16.28 -0.17 1.55
N TYR A 146 15.33 -0.30 0.62
CA TYR A 146 15.43 -1.17 -0.55
C TYR A 146 15.65 -0.41 -1.86
N HIS A 147 16.09 0.85 -1.81
CA HIS A 147 16.23 1.71 -2.99
C HIS A 147 17.04 1.08 -4.13
N ASP A 148 18.16 0.42 -3.83
CA ASP A 148 19.02 -0.20 -4.84
C ASP A 148 18.59 -1.62 -5.27
N ARG A 149 17.45 -2.10 -4.76
CA ARG A 149 16.99 -3.49 -4.92
C ARG A 149 15.58 -3.63 -5.50
N VAL A 150 14.85 -2.53 -5.59
CA VAL A 150 13.46 -2.45 -6.07
C VAL A 150 13.39 -1.34 -7.11
N GLY A 151 12.63 -1.55 -8.18
CA GLY A 151 12.50 -0.62 -9.28
C GLY A 151 11.76 0.66 -8.90
N ARG A 152 10.44 0.71 -9.11
CA ARG A 152 9.57 1.86 -8.83
C ARG A 152 8.45 1.55 -7.83
N LEU A 153 8.35 0.30 -7.38
CA LEU A 153 7.36 -0.15 -6.40
C LEU A 153 7.70 0.32 -4.98
N LEU A 154 6.68 0.87 -4.30
CA LEU A 154 6.64 1.01 -2.84
C LEU A 154 5.42 0.26 -2.31
N VAL A 155 5.62 -0.48 -1.22
CA VAL A 155 4.56 -1.26 -0.57
C VAL A 155 4.60 -1.00 0.92
N SER A 156 3.45 -0.62 1.49
CA SER A 156 3.33 -0.31 2.90
C SER A 156 2.00 -0.78 3.47
N GLU A 157 2.01 -1.05 4.76
CA GLU A 157 0.79 -1.25 5.54
C GLU A 157 0.60 -0.09 6.50
N LEU A 158 -0.62 0.43 6.56
CA LEU A 158 -0.94 1.57 7.37
C LEU A 158 -2.13 1.26 8.25
N PHE A 159 -2.02 1.69 9.50
CA PHE A 159 -3.04 1.55 10.52
C PHE A 159 -3.38 2.94 11.01
N THR A 160 -4.65 3.32 10.90
CA THR A 160 -5.18 4.40 11.73
C THR A 160 -5.33 3.83 13.13
N VAL A 161 -4.48 4.30 14.04
CA VAL A 161 -4.42 3.81 15.41
C VAL A 161 -5.61 4.34 16.20
N GLY A 162 -6.22 3.48 17.01
CA GLY A 162 -7.44 3.80 17.75
C GLY A 162 -8.70 3.75 16.89
N GLN A 163 -9.80 4.26 17.43
CA GLN A 163 -11.12 4.23 16.79
C GLN A 163 -11.57 5.64 16.41
N GLY A 164 -12.08 5.80 15.18
CA GLY A 164 -12.60 7.09 14.70
C GLY A 164 -11.50 8.14 14.46
N GLY A 165 -10.58 7.86 13.54
CA GLY A 165 -9.45 8.73 13.20
C GLY A 165 -9.28 8.98 11.69
N TRP A 166 -8.22 9.69 11.35
CA TRP A 166 -7.88 10.18 10.03
C TRP A 166 -6.54 9.64 9.56
N SER A 167 -6.48 9.29 8.27
CA SER A 167 -5.29 8.92 7.53
C SER A 167 -5.19 9.76 6.26
N GLY A 168 -3.98 9.86 5.69
CA GLY A 168 -3.74 10.72 4.54
C GLY A 168 -3.97 12.21 4.85
N PHE A 169 -3.91 12.60 6.13
CA PHE A 169 -4.05 13.99 6.60
C PHE A 169 -2.76 14.47 7.28
N PRO A 170 -2.28 15.71 7.02
CA PRO A 170 -2.82 16.71 6.12
C PRO A 170 -2.85 16.21 4.69
N SER A 171 -3.86 16.65 3.95
CA SER A 171 -4.09 16.07 2.64
C SER A 171 -2.93 16.35 1.69
N HIS A 172 -2.60 15.37 0.86
CA HIS A 172 -1.50 15.45 -0.07
C HIS A 172 -1.84 14.69 -1.36
N LYS A 173 -1.04 14.95 -2.38
CA LYS A 173 -1.11 14.29 -3.68
C LYS A 173 0.31 14.01 -4.22
N HIS A 174 0.40 13.15 -5.22
CA HIS A 174 1.62 12.80 -5.94
C HIS A 174 1.23 12.45 -7.39
N ASP A 175 0.59 13.40 -8.05
CA ASP A 175 -0.09 13.19 -9.33
C ASP A 175 0.60 13.90 -10.50
N THR A 176 1.77 14.49 -10.24
CA THR A 176 2.57 15.23 -11.21
C THR A 176 4.04 15.18 -10.83
N ASP A 177 4.94 15.09 -11.82
CA ASP A 177 6.35 15.44 -11.63
C ASP A 177 6.50 16.97 -11.65
N ARG A 178 6.25 17.61 -10.50
CA ARG A 178 6.24 19.06 -10.36
C ARG A 178 7.62 19.57 -9.98
N LYS A 179 8.06 20.64 -10.64
CA LYS A 179 9.31 21.34 -10.34
C LYS A 179 9.05 22.76 -9.87
N ASP A 180 9.91 23.24 -8.96
CA ASP A 180 10.12 24.64 -8.65
C ASP A 180 11.59 24.97 -8.91
N GLY A 181 11.87 25.71 -9.98
CA GLY A 181 13.21 25.78 -10.56
C GLY A 181 13.76 24.41 -10.96
N ASP A 182 14.94 24.06 -10.44
CA ASP A 182 15.60 22.77 -10.68
C ASP A 182 15.19 21.68 -9.66
N GLU A 183 14.45 22.04 -8.61
CA GLU A 183 14.04 21.10 -7.56
C GLU A 183 12.71 20.42 -7.90
N ILE A 184 12.68 19.09 -7.85
CA ILE A 184 11.42 18.33 -7.87
C ILE A 184 10.74 18.47 -6.50
N ILE A 185 9.53 19.03 -6.48
CA ILE A 185 8.70 19.26 -5.28
C ILE A 185 7.46 18.35 -5.21
N GLU A 186 7.19 17.58 -6.26
CA GLU A 186 6.18 16.53 -6.32
C GLU A 186 6.62 15.47 -7.32
N THR A 187 6.38 14.20 -7.03
CA THR A 187 6.63 13.10 -7.97
C THR A 187 5.33 12.44 -8.39
N ARG A 188 5.27 11.93 -9.61
CA ARG A 188 4.11 11.21 -10.13
C ARG A 188 4.14 9.75 -9.70
N HIS A 189 3.16 9.36 -8.89
CA HIS A 189 2.90 7.98 -8.47
C HIS A 189 1.42 7.65 -8.59
N ASP A 190 1.09 6.50 -9.18
CA ASP A 190 -0.25 5.93 -9.02
C ASP A 190 -0.33 5.27 -7.65
N GLU A 191 -1.48 5.35 -7.01
CA GLU A 191 -1.68 4.72 -5.70
C GLU A 191 -2.91 3.84 -5.67
N THR A 192 -2.79 2.72 -4.95
CA THR A 192 -3.89 1.78 -4.77
C THR A 192 -3.95 1.35 -3.31
N TYR A 193 -5.15 1.45 -2.74
CA TYR A 193 -5.46 1.04 -1.38
C TYR A 193 -6.36 -0.17 -1.36
N ASN A 194 -6.13 -1.10 -0.43
CA ASN A 194 -7.10 -2.12 -0.06
C ASN A 194 -7.35 -2.09 1.46
N PHE A 195 -8.62 -1.94 1.85
CA PHE A 195 -9.00 -1.63 3.23
C PHE A 195 -9.41 -2.87 4.03
N ARG A 196 -9.10 -2.85 5.33
CA ARG A 196 -9.63 -3.76 6.35
C ARG A 196 -10.09 -2.98 7.58
N PHE A 197 -11.04 -3.53 8.32
CA PHE A 197 -11.57 -2.89 9.53
C PHE A 197 -11.59 -3.85 10.71
N LYS A 198 -11.52 -3.29 11.92
CA LYS A 198 -11.74 -4.04 13.16
C LYS A 198 -12.81 -3.35 14.03
N PRO A 199 -13.94 -4.03 14.33
CA PRO A 199 -14.40 -5.29 13.74
C PRO A 199 -14.58 -5.23 12.20
N ASN A 200 -14.60 -6.39 11.52
CA ASN A 200 -14.63 -6.48 10.06
C ASN A 200 -15.94 -6.01 9.39
N TYR A 201 -16.95 -5.63 10.16
CA TYR A 201 -18.14 -4.94 9.68
C TYR A 201 -18.04 -3.40 9.82
N GLY A 202 -16.86 -2.89 10.17
CA GLY A 202 -16.57 -1.45 10.19
C GLY A 202 -16.54 -0.83 8.80
N SER A 203 -16.47 0.50 8.77
CA SER A 203 -16.38 1.26 7.52
C SER A 203 -15.81 2.66 7.74
N GLY A 204 -15.56 3.36 6.64
CA GLY A 204 -15.03 4.72 6.63
C GLY A 204 -15.38 5.46 5.34
N VAL A 205 -14.74 6.60 5.12
CA VAL A 205 -14.87 7.40 3.91
C VAL A 205 -13.49 7.69 3.35
N GLN A 206 -13.27 7.36 2.08
CA GLN A 206 -12.16 7.89 1.29
C GLN A 206 -12.64 9.15 0.58
N MET A 207 -11.96 10.27 0.77
CA MET A 207 -12.22 11.49 0.01
C MET A 207 -11.20 11.65 -1.12
N LEU A 208 -11.60 12.34 -2.18
CA LEU A 208 -10.71 12.71 -3.27
C LEU A 208 -11.01 14.11 -3.81
N GLN A 209 -10.17 15.08 -3.49
CA GLN A 209 -10.26 16.44 -4.03
C GLN A 209 -9.30 16.60 -5.21
N ARG A 210 -9.83 16.88 -6.40
CA ARG A 210 -9.01 17.04 -7.62
C ARG A 210 -8.22 18.34 -7.64
N GLU A 211 -8.70 19.35 -6.92
CA GLU A 211 -8.16 20.70 -6.90
C GLU A 211 -8.16 21.23 -5.46
N ASP A 212 -7.23 22.15 -5.18
CA ASP A 212 -7.15 22.75 -3.85
C ASP A 212 -8.43 23.55 -3.52
N ASN A 213 -8.91 23.39 -2.30
CA ASN A 213 -10.08 24.06 -1.73
C ASN A 213 -11.37 23.97 -2.57
N LYS A 214 -11.53 22.90 -3.35
CA LYS A 214 -12.77 22.58 -4.07
C LYS A 214 -13.37 21.26 -3.58
N PRO A 215 -14.71 21.13 -3.57
CA PRO A 215 -15.35 19.85 -3.28
C PRO A 215 -14.86 18.74 -4.21
N GLY A 216 -14.74 17.55 -3.64
CA GLY A 216 -14.31 16.35 -4.34
C GLY A 216 -15.33 15.23 -4.21
N ASP A 217 -14.91 14.03 -4.60
CA ASP A 217 -15.69 12.82 -4.42
C ASP A 217 -15.51 12.27 -3.00
N ALA A 218 -16.52 11.56 -2.51
CA ALA A 218 -16.46 10.80 -1.27
C ALA A 218 -16.98 9.38 -1.50
N TYR A 219 -16.17 8.39 -1.14
CA TYR A 219 -16.45 6.98 -1.36
C TYR A 219 -16.61 6.29 -0.01
N HIS A 220 -17.75 5.63 0.20
CA HIS A 220 -17.96 4.79 1.38
C HIS A 220 -17.14 3.50 1.25
N ILE A 221 -16.19 3.30 2.15
CA ILE A 221 -15.26 2.16 2.14
C ILE A 221 -15.63 1.16 3.23
N MET A 222 -15.74 -0.10 2.85
CA MET A 222 -16.05 -1.27 3.69
C MET A 222 -14.86 -2.25 3.69
N ASP A 223 -14.87 -3.23 4.60
CA ASP A 223 -13.87 -4.30 4.63
C ASP A 223 -13.75 -5.00 3.27
N GLY A 224 -12.53 -5.06 2.73
CA GLY A 224 -12.27 -5.58 1.38
C GLY A 224 -12.34 -4.57 0.24
N SER A 225 -12.74 -3.32 0.49
CA SER A 225 -12.81 -2.28 -0.56
C SER A 225 -11.43 -1.97 -1.12
N THR A 226 -11.36 -1.71 -2.44
CA THR A 226 -10.16 -1.20 -3.10
C THR A 226 -10.42 0.20 -3.67
N ILE A 227 -9.47 1.13 -3.50
CA ILE A 227 -9.49 2.44 -4.13
C ILE A 227 -8.27 2.57 -5.05
N CYS A 228 -8.48 2.95 -6.30
CA CYS A 228 -7.43 3.34 -7.25
C CYS A 228 -7.39 4.87 -7.34
N LEU A 229 -6.28 5.49 -6.91
CA LEU A 229 -6.05 6.93 -6.87
C LEU A 229 -5.12 7.33 -8.01
N ASP A 230 -5.67 8.04 -9.00
CA ASP A 230 -4.96 8.55 -10.18
C ASP A 230 -4.38 9.95 -9.95
N LYS A 231 -5.17 10.84 -9.33
CA LYS A 231 -4.78 12.24 -9.07
C LYS A 231 -5.60 12.92 -7.98
N GLY A 232 -5.04 13.97 -7.38
CA GLY A 232 -5.70 14.78 -6.36
C GLY A 232 -5.40 14.36 -4.91
N TYR A 233 -5.90 15.17 -3.99
CA TYR A 233 -5.72 15.07 -2.55
C TYR A 233 -6.64 14.01 -1.94
N HIS A 234 -6.09 13.06 -1.19
CA HIS A 234 -6.82 11.81 -0.85
C HIS A 234 -6.78 11.42 0.65
N PRO A 235 -7.34 12.23 1.56
CA PRO A 235 -7.47 11.84 2.95
C PRO A 235 -8.58 10.80 3.13
N CYS A 236 -8.48 9.97 4.16
CA CYS A 236 -9.53 9.03 4.54
C CYS A 236 -9.81 9.09 6.05
N ALA A 237 -11.06 8.82 6.41
CA ALA A 237 -11.53 8.81 7.79
C ALA A 237 -12.23 7.49 8.08
N VAL A 238 -12.00 6.93 9.27
CA VAL A 238 -12.74 5.76 9.77
C VAL A 238 -13.90 6.20 10.64
N LEU A 239 -15.03 5.48 10.59
CA LEU A 239 -16.16 5.76 11.46
C LEU A 239 -15.81 5.54 12.95
N PRO A 240 -16.47 6.25 13.88
CA PRO A 240 -16.29 6.01 15.31
C PRO A 240 -16.55 4.55 15.70
N GLY A 241 -15.75 4.02 16.62
CA GLY A 241 -15.88 2.64 17.09
C GLY A 241 -15.15 1.58 16.26
N TYR A 242 -14.49 1.96 15.17
CA TYR A 242 -13.76 1.03 14.29
C TYR A 242 -12.30 1.45 14.11
N GLU A 243 -11.42 0.45 14.08
CA GLU A 243 -10.03 0.60 13.62
C GLU A 243 -9.98 0.39 12.10
N MET A 244 -9.04 1.04 11.42
CA MET A 244 -8.86 0.93 9.97
C MET A 244 -7.42 0.58 9.62
N TYR A 245 -7.29 -0.42 8.76
CA TYR A 245 -6.06 -0.79 8.08
C TYR A 245 -6.23 -0.54 6.58
N TYR A 246 -5.15 -0.15 5.90
CA TYR A 246 -5.09 -0.25 4.46
C TYR A 246 -3.69 -0.62 3.96
N PHE A 247 -3.69 -1.53 3.00
CA PHE A 247 -2.52 -1.92 2.22
C PHE A 247 -2.33 -0.91 1.10
N THR A 248 -1.13 -0.35 0.98
CA THR A 248 -0.79 0.72 0.04
C THR A 248 0.24 0.26 -0.97
N ILE A 249 -0.08 0.52 -2.23
CA ILE A 249 0.76 0.23 -3.39
C ILE A 249 0.98 1.54 -4.12
N LEU A 250 2.25 1.93 -4.28
CA LEU A 250 2.63 3.08 -5.08
C LEU A 250 3.56 2.62 -6.21
N GLY A 251 3.22 2.99 -7.43
CA GLY A 251 4.04 2.80 -8.62
C GLY A 251 4.48 4.15 -9.16
N GLY A 252 5.78 4.42 -9.11
CA GLY A 252 6.35 5.66 -9.62
C GLY A 252 6.39 5.71 -11.15
N LEU A 253 6.16 6.90 -11.73
CA LEU A 253 6.25 7.09 -13.18
C LEU A 253 7.71 7.24 -13.63
N SER A 254 8.39 8.25 -13.10
CA SER A 254 9.76 8.62 -13.49
C SER A 254 10.81 8.11 -12.52
N GLN A 255 10.45 7.93 -11.25
CA GLN A 255 11.36 7.55 -10.17
C GLN A 255 10.63 6.79 -9.07
N ARG A 256 11.41 6.08 -8.24
CA ARG A 256 10.90 5.36 -7.07
C ARG A 256 10.54 6.29 -5.92
N SER A 257 11.45 7.18 -5.55
CA SER A 257 11.32 8.03 -4.36
C SER A 257 10.09 8.93 -4.47
N LEU A 258 9.26 8.92 -3.42
CA LEU A 258 8.02 9.66 -3.32
C LEU A 258 8.27 11.05 -2.74
N LYS A 259 7.92 12.11 -3.47
CA LYS A 259 7.76 13.46 -2.93
C LYS A 259 6.29 13.85 -3.01
N GLN A 260 5.66 13.98 -1.85
CA GLN A 260 4.26 14.36 -1.73
C GLN A 260 4.11 15.88 -1.79
N TYR A 261 3.07 16.34 -2.48
CA TYR A 261 2.65 17.73 -2.47
C TYR A 261 1.46 17.92 -1.53
N PHE A 262 1.70 18.52 -0.37
CA PHE A 262 0.66 18.82 0.60
C PHE A 262 -0.28 19.90 0.09
N GLN A 263 -1.53 19.82 0.50
CA GLN A 263 -2.57 20.75 0.11
C GLN A 263 -2.27 22.15 0.67
N PRO A 264 -2.04 23.18 -0.20
CA PRO A 264 -1.59 24.50 0.26
C PRO A 264 -2.55 25.15 1.27
N THR A 265 -3.85 25.04 1.04
CA THR A 265 -4.89 25.54 1.96
C THR A 265 -4.80 24.95 3.38
N HIS A 266 -4.14 23.81 3.55
CA HIS A 266 -3.98 23.12 4.84
C HIS A 266 -2.52 23.06 5.31
N ALA A 267 -1.62 23.85 4.72
CA ALA A 267 -0.19 23.81 5.04
C ALA A 267 0.09 24.00 6.53
N GLU A 268 -0.67 24.84 7.25
CA GLU A 268 -0.49 25.04 8.69
C GLU A 268 -0.73 23.78 9.54
N GLN A 269 -1.53 22.82 9.04
CA GLN A 269 -1.79 21.55 9.76
C GLN A 269 -0.55 20.65 9.84
N LEU A 270 0.47 20.91 9.02
CA LEU A 270 1.77 20.25 9.14
C LEU A 270 2.47 20.57 10.47
N HIS A 271 2.10 21.67 11.12
CA HIS A 271 2.66 22.10 12.41
C HIS A 271 1.78 21.71 13.60
N THR A 272 0.59 21.15 13.37
CA THR A 272 -0.34 20.74 14.44
C THR A 272 -0.24 19.26 14.78
N ILE A 273 0.36 18.46 13.89
CA ILE A 273 0.43 17.01 14.03
C ILE A 273 1.81 16.59 14.57
N PRO A 274 1.89 15.99 15.76
CA PRO A 274 3.17 15.56 16.33
C PRO A 274 3.92 14.58 15.42
N GLY A 275 5.20 14.84 15.18
CA GLY A 275 6.11 13.94 14.46
C GLY A 275 5.94 13.88 12.93
N ILE A 276 5.00 14.64 12.34
CA ILE A 276 4.79 14.58 10.88
C ILE A 276 5.95 15.16 10.08
N MET A 277 6.63 16.20 10.59
CA MET A 277 7.80 16.79 9.92
C MET A 277 8.97 15.81 9.82
N ASP A 278 9.19 15.01 10.85
CA ASP A 278 10.22 13.96 10.84
C ASP A 278 9.90 12.87 9.82
N MET A 279 8.62 12.52 9.70
CA MET A 279 8.13 11.59 8.69
C MET A 279 8.37 12.12 7.27
N VAL A 280 8.01 13.38 7.00
CA VAL A 280 8.23 14.03 5.69
C VAL A 280 9.73 14.07 5.34
N ALA A 281 10.59 14.33 6.32
CA ALA A 281 12.03 14.36 6.11
C ALA A 281 12.62 12.99 5.70
N LYS A 282 12.02 11.86 6.13
CA LYS A 282 12.46 10.51 5.74
C LYS A 282 12.21 10.17 4.26
N PHE A 283 11.31 10.90 3.59
CA PHE A 283 10.99 10.70 2.17
C PHE A 283 11.83 11.58 1.22
N LYS A 284 12.56 12.56 1.75
CA LYS A 284 13.55 13.35 1.01
C LYS A 284 14.84 12.56 0.83
#